data_AF-A0A536X0U8-F1
#
_entry.id   AF-A0A536X0U8-F1
#
_cell.length_a   1.000
_cell.length_b   1.000
_cell.length_c   1.000
_cell.angle_alpha   90.00
_cell.angle_beta   90.00
_cell.angle_gamma   90.00
#
_symmetry.space_group_name_H-M   'P 1'
#
loop_
_entity.id
_entity.type
_entity.pdbx_description
1 polymer ?
#
loop_
_entity_poly.entity_id
_entity_poly.type
_entity_poly.pdbx_seq_one_letter_code
_entity_poly.pdbx_strand_id
1 'polypeptide(L)'
;DWRTLQIVHRLEPGIDTVYLTVRSRNYDNLDGGTWTAGLLLRDFPSVAHMIKSAGGTIWSPAFQNLNADDVKKAQQLGLKVIPWTVNDPADIDRLIDWGVDGIISDYPDRAREVMHKRGIALPAAVGKH
;
A
#
# COMPACT_ATOMS: atom_id res chain seq x y z
N ASP A 1 9.95 7.64 5.99
CA ASP A 1 11.35 7.22 5.77
C ASP A 1 11.49 5.76 6.18
N TRP A 2 12.03 4.90 5.32
CA TRP A 2 12.15 3.46 5.60
C TRP A 2 13.20 3.13 6.66
N ARG A 3 14.16 4.01 6.95
CA ARG A 3 15.15 3.83 8.03
C ARG A 3 14.45 3.67 9.38
N THR A 4 13.40 4.47 9.62
CA THR A 4 12.58 4.36 10.83
C THR A 4 11.88 3.01 10.91
N LEU A 5 11.37 2.50 9.78
CA LEU A 5 10.68 1.20 9.73
C LEU A 5 11.64 0.04 10.04
N GLN A 6 12.88 0.09 9.55
CA GLN A 6 13.91 -0.90 9.89
C GLN A 6 14.27 -0.89 11.38
N ILE A 7 14.26 0.30 12.01
CA ILE A 7 14.46 0.41 13.46
C ILE A 7 13.28 -0.21 14.22
N VAL A 8 12.03 0.09 13.83
CA VAL A 8 10.84 -0.51 14.43
C VAL A 8 10.88 -2.03 14.32
N HIS A 9 11.19 -2.57 13.14
CA HIS A 9 11.28 -4.01 12.93
C HIS A 9 12.35 -4.67 13.82
N ARG A 10 13.48 -3.98 14.06
CA ARG A 10 14.54 -4.48 14.95
C ARG A 10 14.12 -4.49 16.42
N LEU A 11 13.39 -3.47 16.87
CA LEU A 11 13.01 -3.31 18.27
C LEU A 11 11.75 -4.11 18.61
N GLU A 12 10.79 -4.14 17.70
CA GLU A 12 9.45 -4.72 17.88
C GLU A 12 9.05 -5.50 16.62
N PRO A 13 9.61 -6.70 16.39
CA PRO A 13 9.40 -7.46 15.14
C PRO A 13 7.94 -7.93 14.93
N GLY A 14 7.12 -7.90 15.99
CA GLY A 14 5.69 -8.21 15.91
C GLY A 14 4.81 -7.09 15.35
N ILE A 15 5.35 -5.88 15.17
CA ILE A 15 4.61 -4.75 14.60
C ILE A 15 4.72 -4.78 13.08
N ASP A 16 3.56 -4.89 12.41
CA ASP A 16 3.48 -4.72 10.96
C ASP A 16 3.92 -3.31 10.55
N THR A 17 4.75 -3.23 9.52
CA THR A 17 5.27 -1.96 9.00
C THR A 17 4.76 -1.69 7.58
N VAL A 18 4.39 -0.43 7.33
CA VAL A 18 3.75 0.01 6.08
C VAL A 18 4.75 0.82 5.26
N TYR A 19 5.01 0.36 4.03
CA TYR A 19 5.98 0.96 3.12
C TYR A 19 5.25 1.79 2.05
N LEU A 20 5.19 3.10 2.30
CA LEU A 20 4.54 4.07 1.41
C LEU A 20 5.42 4.35 0.18
N THR A 21 4.86 4.25 -1.03
CA THR A 21 5.58 4.57 -2.28
C THR A 21 4.76 5.50 -3.17
N VAL A 22 5.43 6.42 -3.87
CA VAL A 22 4.83 7.27 -4.90
C VAL A 22 5.87 7.57 -5.97
N ARG A 23 5.44 7.48 -7.22
CA ARG A 23 6.21 7.81 -8.41
C ARG A 23 5.35 8.69 -9.32
N SER A 24 5.75 9.93 -9.46
CA SER A 24 5.12 10.91 -10.34
C SER A 24 6.21 11.73 -11.02
N ARG A 25 5.82 12.52 -12.03
CA ARG A 25 6.77 13.38 -12.75
C ARG A 25 7.54 14.35 -11.84
N ASN A 26 6.92 14.82 -10.76
CA ASN A 26 7.46 15.86 -9.89
C ASN A 26 7.97 15.32 -8.55
N TYR A 27 7.68 14.05 -8.23
CA TYR A 27 8.04 13.44 -6.97
C TYR A 27 8.08 11.92 -7.09
N ASP A 28 9.24 11.33 -6.84
CA ASP A 28 9.46 9.88 -6.79
C ASP A 28 10.23 9.58 -5.50
N ASN A 29 9.57 8.94 -4.53
CA ASN A 29 10.22 8.60 -3.26
C ASN A 29 11.02 7.29 -3.33
N LEU A 30 11.06 6.64 -4.48
CA LEU A 30 11.91 5.49 -4.74
C LEU A 30 13.19 5.88 -5.48
N ASP A 31 13.33 7.15 -5.88
CA ASP A 31 14.52 7.67 -6.53
C ASP A 31 15.64 8.01 -5.52
N GLY A 32 16.87 7.69 -5.92
CA GLY A 32 18.09 8.09 -5.20
C GLY A 32 18.34 7.49 -3.81
N GLY A 33 17.45 6.65 -3.28
CA GLY A 33 17.70 5.93 -2.01
C GLY A 33 17.38 6.70 -0.72
N THR A 34 17.12 8.00 -0.82
CA THR A 34 16.95 8.91 0.34
C THR A 34 15.84 8.47 1.28
N TRP A 35 14.70 8.03 0.73
CA TRP A 35 13.52 7.63 1.50
C TRP A 35 13.44 6.13 1.77
N THR A 36 14.29 5.35 1.09
CA THR A 36 14.26 3.87 1.05
C THR A 36 15.43 3.25 1.81
N ALA A 37 15.98 3.97 2.79
CA ALA A 37 17.13 3.52 3.59
C ALA A 37 18.36 3.13 2.73
N GLY A 38 18.57 3.82 1.61
CA GLY A 38 19.67 3.57 0.68
C GLY A 38 19.42 2.46 -0.33
N LEU A 39 18.30 1.73 -0.25
CA LEU A 39 17.94 0.73 -1.26
C LEU A 39 17.57 1.43 -2.57
N LEU A 40 18.01 0.90 -3.70
CA LEU A 40 17.72 1.46 -5.03
C LEU A 40 16.84 0.50 -5.82
N LEU A 41 15.75 1.01 -6.40
CA LEU A 41 14.79 0.19 -7.13
C LEU A 41 15.43 -0.63 -8.27
N ARG A 42 16.47 -0.10 -8.92
CA ARG A 42 17.21 -0.79 -10.00
C ARG A 42 17.88 -2.10 -9.58
N ASP A 43 18.10 -2.29 -8.28
CA ASP A 43 18.74 -3.49 -7.73
C ASP A 43 17.71 -4.60 -7.43
N PHE A 44 16.42 -4.36 -7.70
CA PHE A 44 15.32 -5.28 -7.43
C PHE A 44 14.42 -5.50 -8.66
N PRO A 45 13.81 -6.68 -8.82
CA PRO A 45 12.90 -6.94 -9.93
C PRO A 45 11.64 -6.07 -9.94
N SER A 46 11.18 -5.65 -8.75
CA SER A 46 10.02 -4.76 -8.59
C SER A 46 10.04 -4.07 -7.24
N VAL A 47 9.15 -3.07 -7.07
CA VAL A 47 8.93 -2.39 -5.79
C VAL A 47 8.54 -3.38 -4.69
N ALA A 48 7.71 -4.38 -5.01
CA ALA A 48 7.33 -5.42 -4.06
C ALA A 48 8.53 -6.26 -3.59
N HIS A 49 9.45 -6.64 -4.48
CA HIS A 49 10.68 -7.35 -4.08
C HIS A 49 11.58 -6.47 -3.20
N MET A 50 11.69 -5.18 -3.53
CA MET A 50 12.45 -4.21 -2.75
C MET A 50 11.89 -4.07 -1.32
N ILE A 51 10.56 -3.95 -1.18
CA ILE A 51 9.89 -3.87 0.13
C ILE A 51 10.09 -5.18 0.91
N LYS A 52 9.92 -6.33 0.25
CA LYS A 52 10.12 -7.64 0.88
C LYS A 52 11.56 -7.77 1.40
N SER A 53 12.55 -7.37 0.61
CA SER A 53 13.95 -7.37 1.02
C SER A 53 14.25 -6.39 2.16
N ALA A 54 13.44 -5.34 2.31
CA ALA A 54 13.54 -4.39 3.41
C ALA A 54 12.86 -4.87 4.70
N GLY A 55 12.30 -6.08 4.72
CA GLY A 55 11.56 -6.65 5.86
C GLY A 55 10.09 -6.23 5.95
N GLY A 56 9.56 -5.56 4.92
CA GLY A 56 8.18 -5.08 4.91
C GLY A 56 7.15 -6.19 4.74
N THR A 57 5.98 -6.00 5.34
CA THR A 57 4.80 -6.88 5.22
C THR A 57 3.64 -6.20 4.48
N ILE A 58 3.64 -4.86 4.39
CA ILE A 58 2.58 -4.08 3.75
C ILE A 58 3.19 -3.08 2.75
N TRP A 59 2.71 -3.12 1.51
CA TRP A 59 3.01 -2.13 0.48
C TRP A 59 1.83 -1.16 0.30
N SER A 60 2.11 0.14 0.44
CA SER A 60 1.13 1.20 0.21
C SER A 60 1.54 2.12 -0.94
N PRO A 61 1.22 1.76 -2.19
CA PRO A 61 1.52 2.60 -3.35
C PRO A 61 0.51 3.73 -3.55
N ALA A 62 0.95 4.83 -4.17
CA ALA A 62 0.05 5.74 -4.84
C ALA A 62 -0.75 4.94 -5.86
N PHE A 63 -2.09 4.97 -5.79
CA PHE A 63 -2.94 4.03 -6.53
C PHE A 63 -2.78 4.13 -8.06
N GLN A 64 -2.34 5.30 -8.56
CA GLN A 64 -2.03 5.55 -9.96
C GLN A 64 -0.78 4.79 -10.46
N ASN A 65 0.04 4.28 -9.55
CA ASN A 65 1.24 3.48 -9.86
C ASN A 65 0.99 1.97 -9.79
N LEU A 66 -0.28 1.56 -9.74
CA LEU A 66 -0.67 0.18 -9.54
C LEU A 66 -1.46 -0.35 -10.74
N ASN A 67 -1.26 -1.62 -11.07
CA ASN A 67 -2.15 -2.40 -11.93
C ASN A 67 -2.53 -3.74 -11.24
N ALA A 68 -3.46 -4.49 -11.82
CA ALA A 68 -3.92 -5.77 -11.26
C ALA A 68 -2.79 -6.80 -11.09
N ASP A 69 -1.85 -6.86 -12.03
CA ASP A 69 -0.72 -7.80 -11.98
C ASP A 69 0.24 -7.46 -10.84
N ASP A 70 0.48 -6.17 -10.59
CA ASP A 70 1.32 -5.72 -9.47
C ASP A 70 0.72 -6.14 -8.13
N VAL A 71 -0.61 -6.05 -7.98
CA VAL A 71 -1.32 -6.52 -6.77
C VAL A 71 -1.07 -8.00 -6.56
N LYS A 72 -1.30 -8.83 -7.59
CA LYS A 72 -1.14 -10.28 -7.49
C LYS A 72 0.31 -10.69 -7.22
N LYS A 73 1.28 -10.07 -7.90
CA LYS A 73 2.71 -10.35 -7.69
C LYS A 73 3.16 -9.96 -6.29
N ALA A 74 2.70 -8.82 -5.76
CA ALA A 74 3.02 -8.42 -4.39
C ALA A 74 2.41 -9.38 -3.36
N GLN A 75 1.16 -9.79 -3.54
CA GLN A 75 0.49 -10.77 -2.68
C GLN A 75 1.18 -12.15 -2.71
N GLN A 76 1.68 -12.59 -3.89
CA GLN A 76 2.48 -13.81 -4.01
C GLN A 76 3.81 -13.75 -3.24
N LEU A 77 4.35 -12.55 -3.01
CA LEU A 77 5.52 -12.33 -2.14
C LEU A 77 5.16 -12.25 -0.64
N GLY A 78 3.87 -12.45 -0.32
CA GLY A 78 3.34 -12.37 1.03
C GLY A 78 3.19 -10.93 1.54
N LEU A 79 3.06 -9.95 0.65
CA LEU A 79 2.76 -8.56 1.02
C LEU A 79 1.25 -8.31 0.95
N LYS A 80 0.71 -7.56 1.92
CA LYS A 80 -0.59 -6.90 1.75
C LYS A 80 -0.43 -5.64 0.90
N VAL A 81 -1.41 -5.34 0.06
CA VAL A 81 -1.40 -4.16 -0.82
C VAL A 81 -2.52 -3.21 -0.41
N ILE A 82 -2.15 -2.01 0.07
CA ILE A 82 -3.09 -1.01 0.61
C ILE A 82 -2.80 0.35 -0.05
N PRO A 83 -3.34 0.64 -1.26
CA PRO A 83 -3.05 1.88 -1.98
C PRO A 83 -3.63 3.14 -1.32
N TRP A 84 -3.01 4.28 -1.65
CA TRP A 84 -3.40 5.62 -1.19
C TRP A 84 -3.36 6.66 -2.33
N THR A 85 -3.91 7.86 -2.17
CA THR A 85 -5.19 8.09 -1.46
C THR A 85 -6.29 7.96 -2.50
N VAL A 86 -7.22 7.02 -2.29
CA VAL A 86 -8.25 6.70 -3.28
C VAL A 86 -9.56 7.34 -2.87
N ASN A 87 -9.97 8.37 -3.60
CA ASN A 87 -11.09 9.23 -3.23
C ASN A 87 -12.29 9.12 -4.19
N ASP A 88 -12.06 8.62 -5.41
CA ASP A 88 -13.09 8.45 -6.42
C ASP A 88 -13.77 7.08 -6.30
N PRO A 89 -15.12 6.99 -6.27
CA PRO A 89 -15.83 5.72 -6.21
C PRO A 89 -15.48 4.73 -7.32
N ALA A 90 -15.19 5.19 -8.54
CA ALA A 90 -14.81 4.32 -9.66
C ALA A 90 -13.42 3.72 -9.46
N ASP A 91 -12.48 4.50 -8.91
CA ASP A 91 -11.15 3.98 -8.55
C ASP A 91 -11.22 3.01 -7.36
N ILE A 92 -12.07 3.31 -6.37
CA ILE A 92 -12.33 2.39 -5.25
C ILE A 92 -12.85 1.05 -5.79
N ASP A 93 -13.88 1.09 -6.64
CA ASP A 93 -14.49 -0.11 -7.22
C ASP A 93 -13.48 -0.93 -8.02
N ARG A 94 -12.70 -0.25 -8.89
CA ARG A 94 -11.64 -0.88 -9.68
C ARG A 94 -10.55 -1.53 -8.82
N LEU A 95 -10.15 -0.90 -7.71
CA LEU A 95 -9.14 -1.47 -6.82
C LEU A 95 -9.68 -2.66 -6.03
N ILE A 96 -10.97 -2.62 -5.65
CA ILE A 96 -11.65 -3.78 -5.07
C ILE A 96 -11.66 -4.95 -6.07
N ASP A 97 -11.92 -4.70 -7.37
CA ASP A 97 -11.84 -5.73 -8.41
C ASP A 97 -10.46 -6.36 -8.53
N TRP A 98 -9.40 -5.56 -8.38
CA TRP A 98 -8.03 -6.07 -8.40
C TRP A 98 -7.68 -6.90 -7.15
N GLY A 99 -8.52 -6.81 -6.11
CA GLY A 99 -8.38 -7.56 -4.87
C GLY A 99 -7.30 -7.01 -3.96
N VAL A 100 -7.20 -5.68 -3.84
CA VAL A 100 -6.35 -5.02 -2.83
C VAL A 100 -6.82 -5.38 -1.41
N ASP A 101 -5.88 -5.42 -0.46
CA ASP A 101 -6.15 -5.84 0.92
C ASP A 101 -6.77 -4.73 1.79
N GLY A 102 -6.76 -3.49 1.29
CA GLY A 102 -7.38 -2.34 1.93
C GLY A 102 -7.25 -1.10 1.05
N ILE A 103 -7.89 0.00 1.45
CA ILE A 103 -7.83 1.28 0.75
C ILE A 103 -7.62 2.39 1.78
N ILE A 104 -6.66 3.27 1.52
CA ILE A 104 -6.51 4.53 2.26
C ILE A 104 -7.26 5.60 1.49
N SER A 105 -8.22 6.26 2.16
CA SER A 105 -9.11 7.26 1.58
C SER A 105 -9.33 8.41 2.56
N ASP A 106 -9.48 9.63 2.04
CA ASP A 106 -9.96 10.77 2.81
C ASP A 106 -11.50 10.73 2.99
N TYR A 107 -12.19 9.90 2.20
CA TYR A 107 -13.64 9.75 2.18
C TYR A 107 -14.05 8.29 2.46
N PRO A 108 -13.86 7.79 3.69
CA PRO A 108 -14.17 6.41 4.04
C PRO A 108 -15.65 6.06 3.86
N ASP A 109 -16.55 7.04 3.93
CA ASP A 109 -17.97 6.91 3.61
C ASP A 109 -18.22 6.46 2.17
N ARG A 110 -17.49 7.02 1.20
CA ARG A 110 -17.59 6.60 -0.21
C ARG A 110 -17.14 5.17 -0.42
N ALA A 111 -16.06 4.76 0.26
CA ALA A 111 -15.60 3.38 0.21
C ALA A 111 -16.64 2.41 0.79
N ARG A 112 -17.26 2.77 1.91
CA ARG A 112 -18.35 1.98 2.51
C ARG A 112 -19.54 1.86 1.57
N GLU A 113 -19.91 2.92 0.85
CA GLU A 113 -21.02 2.86 -0.09
C GLU A 113 -20.74 1.93 -1.28
N VAL A 114 -19.52 1.96 -1.84
CA VAL A 114 -19.11 1.02 -2.89
C VAL A 114 -19.15 -0.43 -2.37
N MET A 115 -18.59 -0.69 -1.19
CA MET A 115 -18.62 -2.02 -0.57
C MET A 115 -20.06 -2.52 -0.35
N HIS A 116 -20.96 -1.64 0.12
CA HIS A 116 -22.37 -1.97 0.32
C HIS A 116 -23.06 -2.35 -0.99
N LYS A 117 -22.85 -1.57 -2.07
CA LYS A 117 -23.40 -1.85 -3.41
C LYS A 117 -22.93 -3.20 -3.97
N ARG A 118 -21.73 -3.65 -3.58
CA ARG A 118 -21.16 -4.94 -3.98
C ARG A 118 -21.54 -6.12 -3.08
N GLY A 119 -22.30 -5.87 -2.00
CA GLY A 119 -22.62 -6.90 -1.02
C GLY A 119 -21.41 -7.37 -0.18
N ILE A 120 -20.36 -6.56 -0.09
CA ILE A 120 -19.17 -6.84 0.73
C ILE A 120 -19.47 -6.43 2.17
N ALA A 121 -19.09 -7.29 3.13
CA ALA A 121 -19.23 -6.98 4.55
C ALA A 121 -18.45 -5.72 4.91
N LEU A 122 -19.11 -4.75 5.54
CA LEU A 122 -18.48 -3.51 5.96
C LEU A 122 -17.61 -3.76 7.20
N PRO A 123 -16.43 -3.11 7.30
CA PRO A 123 -15.69 -3.07 8.56
C PRO A 123 -16.56 -2.48 9.67
N ALA A 124 -16.35 -2.95 10.90
CA ALA A 124 -17.03 -2.42 12.07
C ALA A 124 -16.92 -0.88 12.09
N ALA A 125 -18.02 -0.19 12.40
CA ALA A 125 -17.98 1.25 12.55
C ALA A 125 -17.04 1.59 13.69
N VAL A 126 -16.16 2.57 13.49
CA VAL A 126 -15.39 3.15 14.60
C VAL A 126 -16.43 3.85 15.49
N GLY A 127 -16.64 3.32 16.70
CA GLY A 127 -17.57 3.90 17.66
C GLY A 127 -17.22 5.36 17.90
N LYS A 128 -18.23 6.23 17.96
CA LYS A 128 -18.02 7.60 18.44
C LYS A 128 -17.63 7.51 19.92
N HIS A 129 -16.39 7.86 20.24
CA HIS A 129 -15.97 8.14 21.61
C HIS A 129 -16.42 9.54 22.01
#